data_AF-A0A0A9C2Z5-F1
#
_entry.id   AF-A0A0A9C2Z5-F1
#
_cell.length_a   1.000
_cell.length_b   1.000
_cell.length_c   1.000
_cell.angle_alpha   90.00
_cell.angle_beta   90.00
_cell.angle_gamma   90.00
#
_symmetry.space_group_name_H-M   'P 1'
#
loop_
_entity.id
_entity.type
_entity.pdbx_description
1 polymer ?
#
loop_
_entity_poly.entity_id
_entity_poly.type
_entity_poly.pdbx_seq_one_letter_code
_entity_poly.pdbx_strand_id
1 'polypeptide(L)' 'MYLSDVEEGGETVFPSTAVNSSSSPFYSELSECARKGLSVKPKMGDALLFWSMKPDGSLDPTSLHGEIIASCMF' A
#
# COMPACT_ATOMS: atom_id res chain seq x y z
N MET A 1 9.87 3.64 4.35
CA MET A 1 10.87 2.60 4.66
C MET A 1 10.28 1.76 5.78
N TYR A 2 10.33 0.44 5.62
CA TYR A 2 9.83 -0.50 6.63
C TYR A 2 11.00 -0.93 7.52
N LEU A 3 10.85 -0.71 8.82
CA LEU A 3 11.94 -0.90 9.80
C LEU A 3 11.94 -2.29 10.45
N SER A 4 10.87 -3.07 10.22
CA SER A 4 10.68 -4.41 10.74
C SER A 4 9.80 -5.21 9.79
N ASP A 5 9.90 -6.53 9.86
CA ASP A 5 8.91 -7.43 9.27
C ASP A 5 7.63 -7.42 10.12
N VAL A 6 6.48 -7.58 9.46
CA VAL A 6 5.18 -7.71 10.12
C VAL A 6 4.53 -9.01 9.65
N GLU A 7 4.09 -9.83 10.60
CA GLU A 7 3.47 -11.13 10.29
C GLU A 7 2.07 -10.96 9.67
N GLU A 8 1.24 -10.10 10.28
CA GLU A 8 -0.14 -9.84 9.88
C GLU A 8 -0.46 -8.34 9.92
N GLY A 9 -1.14 -7.83 8.89
CA GLY A 9 -1.45 -6.41 8.75
C GLY A 9 -0.22 -5.56 8.38
N GLY A 10 -0.31 -4.26 8.67
CA GLY A 10 0.78 -3.30 8.47
C GLY A 10 1.02 -2.95 7.00
N GLU A 11 0.19 -3.42 6.08
CA GLU A 11 0.34 -3.11 4.66
C GLU A 11 0.07 -1.64 4.39
N THR A 12 0.89 -1.02 3.56
CA THR A 12 0.59 0.31 3.03
C THR A 12 -0.39 0.15 1.87
N VAL A 13 -1.60 0.69 2.01
CA VAL A 13 -2.68 0.60 1.02
C VAL A 13 -2.88 1.92 0.30
N PHE A 14 -3.16 1.87 -1.00
CA PHE A 14 -3.53 3.02 -1.84
C PHE A 14 -4.96 2.86 -2.38
N PRO A 15 -5.99 3.26 -1.59
CA PRO A 15 -7.39 2.95 -1.89
C PRO A 15 -7.95 3.66 -3.12
N SER A 16 -7.33 4.78 -3.54
CA SER A 16 -7.80 5.59 -4.67
C SER A 16 -7.15 5.22 -6.01
N THR A 17 -6.36 4.14 -6.05
CA THR A 17 -5.71 3.68 -7.28
C THR A 17 -6.66 2.81 -8.10
N ALA A 18 -6.63 2.97 -9.43
CA ALA A 18 -7.41 2.12 -10.34
C ALA A 18 -6.70 0.78 -10.69
N VAL A 19 -5.53 0.54 -10.09
CA VAL A 19 -4.70 -0.63 -10.38
C VAL A 19 -5.26 -1.82 -9.61
N ASN A 20 -5.45 -2.94 -10.32
CA ASN A 20 -5.90 -4.17 -9.68
C ASN A 20 -4.79 -4.78 -8.82
N SER A 21 -5.09 -5.07 -7.56
CA SER A 21 -4.17 -5.67 -6.58
C SER A 21 -3.55 -6.98 -7.08
N SER A 22 -4.24 -7.74 -7.94
CA SER A 22 -3.74 -9.00 -8.51
C SER A 22 -2.50 -8.83 -9.41
N SER A 23 -2.23 -7.61 -9.87
CA SER A 23 -1.00 -7.28 -10.60
C SER A 23 0.21 -7.05 -9.69
N SER A 24 0.00 -6.95 -8.37
CA SER A 24 1.08 -6.80 -7.40
C SER A 24 1.84 -8.12 -7.26
N PRO A 25 3.18 -8.12 -7.34
CA PRO A 25 3.99 -9.31 -7.06
C PRO A 25 3.82 -9.83 -5.63
N PHE A 26 3.27 -9.01 -4.72
CA PHE A 26 3.02 -9.37 -3.34
C PHE A 26 1.59 -9.90 -3.09
N TYR A 27 0.74 -10.00 -4.11
CA TYR A 27 -0.70 -10.28 -3.94
C TYR A 27 -1.01 -11.54 -3.10
N SER A 28 -0.22 -12.61 -3.26
CA SER A 28 -0.38 -13.86 -2.50
C SER A 28 -0.04 -13.71 -1.01
N GLU A 29 0.82 -12.76 -0.66
CA GLU A 29 1.32 -12.50 0.70
C GLU A 29 0.50 -11.44 1.46
N LEU A 30 -0.38 -10.72 0.76
CA LEU A 30 -1.27 -9.70 1.32
C LEU A 30 -2.42 -10.32 2.12
N SER A 31 -2.80 -9.65 3.22
CA SER A 31 -4.06 -9.93 3.93
C SER A 31 -5.28 -9.77 3.01
N GLU A 32 -6.41 -10.38 3.37
CA GLU A 32 -7.66 -10.27 2.60
C GLU A 32 -8.05 -8.81 2.34
N CYS A 33 -7.72 -7.93 3.27
CA CYS A 33 -8.09 -6.53 3.24
C CYS A 33 -7.14 -5.71 2.39
N ALA A 34 -5.85 -6.05 2.42
CA ALA A 34 -4.86 -5.50 1.51
C ALA A 34 -5.08 -5.91 0.05
N ARG A 35 -5.83 -6.98 -0.23
CA ARG A 35 -6.19 -7.38 -1.59
C ARG A 35 -7.28 -6.50 -2.23
N LYS A 36 -7.98 -5.65 -1.46
CA LYS A 36 -9.06 -4.79 -1.99
C LYS A 36 -8.55 -3.60 -2.83
N GLY A 37 -7.28 -3.23 -2.71
CA GLY A 37 -6.62 -2.20 -3.51
C GLY A 37 -5.13 -2.46 -3.66
N LEU A 38 -4.41 -1.55 -4.33
CA LEU A 38 -2.95 -1.66 -4.42
C LEU A 38 -2.36 -1.54 -3.00
N SER A 39 -1.75 -2.62 -2.53
CA SER A 39 -1.11 -2.66 -1.21
C SER A 39 0.28 -3.27 -1.27
N VAL A 40 1.13 -2.85 -0.35
CA VAL A 40 2.51 -3.29 -0.21
C VAL A 40 2.71 -3.88 1.17
N LYS A 41 3.19 -5.12 1.24
CA LYS A 41 3.53 -5.78 2.50
C LYS A 41 4.82 -5.18 3.07
N PRO A 42 4.87 -4.79 4.35
CA PRO A 42 6.11 -4.32 4.97
C PRO A 42 7.11 -5.47 5.08
N LYS A 43 8.32 -5.26 4.55
CA LYS A 43 9.48 -6.14 4.71
C LYS A 43 10.66 -5.31 5.19
N MET A 44 11.34 -5.77 6.23
CA MET A 44 12.43 -5.01 6.85
C MET A 44 13.49 -4.61 5.82
N GLY A 45 13.80 -3.33 5.76
CA GLY A 45 14.79 -2.76 4.83
C GLY A 45 14.22 -2.28 3.50
N ASP A 46 13.00 -2.69 3.12
CA ASP A 46 12.36 -2.21 1.91
C ASP A 46 11.91 -0.74 2.04
N ALA A 47 11.92 -0.03 0.92
CA ALA A 47 11.46 1.35 0.83
C ALA A 47 10.44 1.51 -0.30
N LEU A 48 9.26 2.03 0.05
CA LEU A 48 8.24 2.42 -0.91
C LEU A 48 8.40 3.90 -1.28
N LEU A 49 8.44 4.19 -2.58
CA LEU A 49 8.49 5.54 -3.14
C LEU A 49 7.21 5.79 -3.95
N PHE A 50 6.56 6.92 -3.69
CA PHE A 50 5.41 7.42 -4.44
C PHE A 50 5.43 8.95 -4.44
N TRP A 51 4.65 9.55 -5.32
CA TRP A 51 4.55 11.01 -5.45
C TRP A 51 3.17 11.47 -5.01
N SER A 52 3.11 12.48 -4.14
CA SER A 52 1.85 13.11 -3.72
C SER A 52 1.38 14.21 -4.66
N MET A 53 2.19 14.56 -5.65
CA MET A 53 1.96 15.66 -6.59
C MET A 53 2.32 15.22 -8.00
N LYS A 54 1.57 15.74 -8.97
CA LYS A 54 1.85 15.58 -10.39
C LYS A 54 3.00 16.51 -10.81
N PRO A 55 3.59 16.31 -12.01
CA PRO A 55 4.67 17.17 -12.50
C PRO A 55 4.29 18.66 -12.62
N ASP A 56 3.01 18.97 -12.74
CA ASP A 56 2.49 20.34 -12.78
C ASP A 56 2.29 20.98 -11.39
N GLY A 57 2.60 20.25 -10.31
CA GLY A 57 2.46 20.71 -8.94
C GLY A 57 1.05 20.57 -8.34
N SER A 58 0.07 20.04 -9.08
CA SER A 58 -1.23 19.70 -8.50
C SER A 58 -1.15 18.44 -7.63
N LEU A 59 -2.02 18.34 -6.61
CA LEU A 59 -2.11 17.13 -5.78
C LEU A 59 -2.58 15.95 -6.63
N ASP A 60 -2.01 14.77 -6.37
CA ASP A 60 -2.47 13.51 -6.98
C ASP A 60 -3.44 12.78 -6.02
N PRO A 61 -4.76 12.75 -6.30
CA PRO A 61 -5.71 12.04 -5.45
C PRO A 61 -5.44 10.54 -5.34
N THR A 62 -4.74 9.95 -6.32
CA THR A 62 -4.40 8.52 -6.32
C THR A 62 -3.26 8.19 -5.36
N SER A 63 -2.55 9.21 -4.83
CA SER A 63 -1.50 9.03 -3.82
C SER A 63 -2.05 8.91 -2.39
N LEU A 64 -3.38 8.95 -2.21
CA LEU A 64 -3.99 8.69 -0.90
C LEU A 64 -3.50 7.32 -0.45
N HIS A 65 -2.92 7.28 0.75
CA HIS A 65 -2.36 6.06 1.32
C HIS A 65 -2.67 5.99 2.82
N GLY A 66 -2.68 4.77 3.34
CA GLY A 66 -2.88 4.48 4.74
C GLY A 66 -2.20 3.17 5.12
N GLU A 67 -2.31 2.80 6.39
CA GLU A 67 -1.85 1.53 6.93
C GLU A 67 -3.06 0.65 7.23
N ILE A 68 -3.01 -0.61 6.80
CA ILE A 68 -4.03 -1.59 7.17
C ILE A 68 -3.74 -2.12 8.56
N ILE A 69 -4.66 -1.88 9.49
CA ILE A 69 -4.64 -2.53 10.79
C ILE A 69 -5.26 -3.92 10.71
N ALA A 70 -4.96 -4.80 11.66
CA ALA A 70 -5.44 -6.19 11.71
C ALA A 70 -6.97 -6.34 11.61
N SER A 71 -7.75 -5.29 11.88
CA SER A 71 -9.21 -5.26 11.72
C SER A 71 -9.70 -4.77 10.35
N CYS A 72 -8.83 -4.70 9.33
CA CYS A 72 -9.18 -4.29 7.97
C CYS A 72 -9.70 -2.84 7.84
N MET A 73 -9.37 -2.00 8.81
CA MET A 73 -9.59 -0.55 8.75
C MET A 73 -8.31 0.15 8.31
N PHE A 74 -8.46 1.32 7.69
CA PHE A 74 -7.41 2.23 7.24
C PHE A 74 -7.81 3.67 7.57
#